data_AF-A0A7R7VQ44-F1
#
_entry.id   AF-A0A7R7VQ44-F1
#
_cell.length_a   1.000
_cell.length_b   1.000
_cell.length_c   1.000
_cell.angle_alpha   90.00
_cell.angle_beta   90.00
_cell.angle_gamma   90.00
#
_symmetry.space_group_name_H-M   'P 1'
#
loop_
_entity.id
_entity.type
_entity.pdbx_description
1 polymer ?
#
loop_
_entity_poly.entity_id
_entity_poly.type
_entity_poly.pdbx_seq_one_letter_code
_entity_poly.pdbx_strand_id
1 'polypeptide(L)'
;MHIHFGHCHKAQPGWVNYISWFNSGGGLLYDIEYLTDENNHRVAAFKYHAGYAGAAVALMAWDHEVTTGPGGGPLGSIPVFETAGNVVDAVKKGIASTSQHQQEQREPRVLVIGAVNFCQQAGIPDSHIIQWDIAETSARGDGLYPEINDADIFINCIYLPTGTHIPPFVARESLSVSGRTLKA
;
A
#
# COMPACT_ATOMS: atom_id res chain seq x y z
N MET A 1 27.93 20.45 -0.56
CA MET A 1 27.61 19.00 -0.63
C MET A 1 26.19 18.82 -0.15
N HIS A 2 25.36 18.09 -0.90
CA HIS A 2 23.96 17.84 -0.56
C HIS A 2 23.68 16.34 -0.54
N ILE A 3 22.89 15.90 0.44
CA ILE A 3 22.48 14.50 0.63
C ILE A 3 20.98 14.51 0.93
N HIS A 4 20.16 14.17 -0.06
CA HIS A 4 18.69 14.12 0.04
C HIS A 4 18.11 13.42 -1.21
N PHE A 5 16.78 13.30 -1.29
CA PHE A 5 16.08 12.81 -2.49
C PHE A 5 16.00 13.91 -3.55
N GLY A 6 16.82 13.83 -4.59
CA GLY A 6 16.90 14.86 -5.62
C GLY A 6 15.75 14.81 -6.63
N HIS A 7 15.18 13.62 -6.86
CA HIS A 7 14.10 13.38 -7.82
C HIS A 7 14.37 14.02 -9.20
N CYS A 8 15.59 13.88 -9.70
CA CYS A 8 16.03 14.53 -10.95
C CYS A 8 16.63 13.56 -11.98
N HIS A 9 16.63 12.25 -11.72
CA HIS A 9 17.25 11.23 -12.57
C HIS A 9 16.27 10.44 -13.45
N LYS A 10 14.95 10.71 -13.37
CA LYS A 10 13.89 10.04 -14.15
C LYS A 10 13.13 11.03 -15.04
N ALA A 11 13.81 12.09 -15.48
CA ALA A 11 13.24 13.16 -16.30
C ALA A 11 12.00 13.83 -15.68
N GLN A 12 11.96 13.97 -14.35
CA GLN A 12 10.87 14.66 -13.65
C GLN A 12 10.76 16.12 -14.11
N PRO A 13 9.57 16.73 -14.09
CA PRO A 13 9.40 18.15 -14.43
C PRO A 13 10.40 19.05 -13.70
N GLY A 14 11.17 19.85 -14.45
CA GLY A 14 12.15 20.79 -13.88
C GLY A 14 13.54 20.21 -13.55
N TRP A 15 13.79 18.93 -13.80
CA TRP A 15 15.05 18.26 -13.42
C TRP A 15 16.32 18.92 -13.99
N VAL A 16 16.27 19.44 -15.22
CA VAL A 16 17.41 20.13 -15.87
C VAL A 16 17.81 21.39 -15.08
N ASN A 17 16.83 22.22 -14.74
CA ASN A 17 17.07 23.45 -13.98
C ASN A 17 17.64 23.11 -12.60
N TYR A 18 17.07 22.10 -11.95
CA TYR A 18 17.51 21.64 -10.64
C TYR A 18 18.98 21.18 -10.64
N ILE A 19 19.37 20.32 -11.59
CA ILE A 19 20.77 19.85 -11.70
C ILE A 19 21.72 20.98 -12.09
N SER A 20 21.27 21.96 -12.89
CA SER A 20 22.12 23.06 -13.35
C SER A 20 22.66 23.94 -12.21
N TRP A 21 21.95 24.02 -11.07
CA TRP A 21 22.42 24.74 -9.88
C TRP A 21 23.68 24.11 -9.29
N PHE A 22 23.76 22.78 -9.26
CA PHE A 22 24.94 22.05 -8.78
C PHE A 22 26.11 22.23 -9.73
N ASN A 23 25.85 22.13 -11.05
CA ASN A 23 26.88 22.34 -12.06
C ASN A 23 27.46 23.77 -12.02
N SER A 24 26.61 24.77 -11.87
CA SER A 24 27.02 26.19 -11.88
C SER A 24 27.70 26.60 -10.57
N GLY A 25 27.31 26.00 -9.45
CA GLY A 25 27.85 26.31 -8.12
C GLY A 25 29.02 25.42 -7.68
N GLY A 26 29.48 24.47 -8.51
CA GLY A 26 30.48 23.46 -8.12
C GLY A 26 30.00 22.53 -6.99
N GLY A 27 28.68 22.42 -6.81
CA GLY A 27 28.05 21.59 -5.80
C GLY A 27 27.98 20.12 -6.24
N LEU A 28 27.88 19.23 -5.26
CA LEU A 28 27.66 17.80 -5.50
C LEU A 28 26.37 17.34 -4.79
N LEU A 29 25.59 16.52 -5.48
CA LEU A 29 24.39 15.86 -4.98
C LEU A 29 24.68 14.35 -4.84
N TYR A 30 24.59 13.84 -3.63
CA TYR A 30 24.50 12.40 -3.35
C TYR A 30 23.03 12.04 -3.14
N ASP A 31 22.38 11.54 -4.19
CA ASP A 31 20.95 11.22 -4.14
C ASP A 31 20.69 9.90 -3.38
N ILE A 32 19.96 9.99 -2.26
CA ILE A 32 19.63 8.85 -1.40
C ILE A 32 18.72 7.83 -2.12
N GLU A 33 18.04 8.23 -3.19
CA GLU A 33 17.27 7.30 -4.03
C GLU A 33 18.17 6.23 -4.68
N TYR A 34 19.43 6.56 -4.96
CA TYR A 34 20.37 5.72 -5.72
C TYR A 34 21.56 5.23 -4.90
N LEU A 35 21.59 5.50 -3.59
CA LEU A 35 22.64 5.00 -2.71
C LEU A 35 22.50 3.49 -2.49
N THR A 36 23.53 2.74 -2.87
CA THR A 36 23.55 1.28 -2.83
C THR A 36 24.77 0.73 -2.09
N ASP A 37 24.66 -0.50 -1.59
CA ASP A 37 25.79 -1.27 -1.07
C ASP A 37 26.62 -1.90 -2.19
N GLU A 38 27.65 -2.66 -1.83
CA GLU A 38 28.54 -3.36 -2.77
C GLU A 38 27.81 -4.42 -3.65
N ASN A 39 26.62 -4.85 -3.24
CA ASN A 39 25.78 -5.80 -3.96
C ASN A 39 24.68 -5.11 -4.80
N ASN A 40 24.71 -3.78 -4.94
CA ASN A 40 23.67 -2.95 -5.57
C ASN A 40 22.31 -2.95 -4.84
N HIS A 41 22.27 -3.31 -3.56
CA HIS A 41 21.05 -3.14 -2.76
C HIS A 41 20.94 -1.72 -2.24
N ARG A 42 19.75 -1.14 -2.36
CA ARG A 42 19.48 0.20 -1.86
C ARG A 42 19.57 0.25 -0.34
N VAL A 43 20.42 1.13 0.21
CA VAL A 43 20.73 1.16 1.65
C VAL A 43 19.68 1.86 2.50
N ALA A 44 18.86 2.72 1.90
CA ALA A 44 17.81 3.46 2.60
C ALA A 44 16.54 3.46 1.77
N ALA A 45 15.43 2.92 2.29
CA ALA A 45 14.14 2.93 1.63
C ALA A 45 12.99 2.94 2.64
N PHE A 46 11.87 3.59 2.29
CA PHE A 46 10.69 3.70 3.15
C PHE A 46 9.63 2.61 2.90
N LYS A 47 9.98 1.54 2.15
CA LYS A 47 9.02 0.53 1.67
C LYS A 47 8.21 -0.10 2.81
N TYR A 48 8.87 -0.43 3.92
CA TYR A 48 8.22 -1.02 5.09
C TYR A 48 7.13 -0.11 5.66
N HIS A 49 7.47 1.13 6.00
CA HIS A 49 6.52 2.09 6.58
C HIS A 49 5.46 2.55 5.58
N ALA A 50 5.78 2.62 4.28
CA ALA A 50 4.80 2.90 3.25
C ALA A 50 3.72 1.80 3.19
N GLY A 51 4.12 0.53 3.24
CA GLY A 51 3.17 -0.57 3.28
C GLY A 51 2.37 -0.62 4.58
N TYR A 52 3.03 -0.33 5.72
CA TYR A 52 2.40 -0.23 7.04
C TYR A 52 1.30 0.85 7.06
N ALA A 53 1.61 2.05 6.55
CA ALA A 53 0.64 3.14 6.45
C ALA A 53 -0.47 2.84 5.45
N GLY A 54 -0.15 2.26 4.28
CA GLY A 54 -1.15 1.87 3.29
C GLY A 54 -2.15 0.86 3.83
N ALA A 55 -1.69 -0.17 4.54
CA ALA A 55 -2.54 -1.16 5.19
C ALA A 55 -3.43 -0.53 6.28
N ALA A 56 -2.88 0.40 7.07
CA ALA A 56 -3.65 1.15 8.07
C ALA A 56 -4.81 1.94 7.44
N VAL A 57 -4.51 2.72 6.40
CA VAL A 57 -5.51 3.54 5.70
C VAL A 57 -6.60 2.66 5.07
N ALA A 58 -6.21 1.53 4.47
CA ALA A 58 -7.16 0.60 3.85
C ALA A 58 -8.13 0.01 4.89
N LEU A 59 -7.62 -0.40 6.06
CA LEU A 59 -8.45 -0.91 7.15
C LEU A 59 -9.35 0.17 7.77
N MET A 60 -8.86 1.41 7.93
CA MET A 60 -9.68 2.54 8.36
C MET A 60 -10.79 2.87 7.36
N ALA A 61 -10.49 2.79 6.05
CA ALA A 61 -11.47 3.04 5.00
C ALA A 61 -12.57 1.98 4.99
N TRP A 62 -12.19 0.71 5.14
CA TRP A 62 -13.16 -0.39 5.27
C TRP A 62 -14.03 -0.22 6.53
N ASP A 63 -13.43 0.09 7.67
CA ASP A 63 -14.13 0.33 8.94
C ASP A 63 -15.17 1.47 8.79
N HIS A 64 -14.76 2.60 8.21
CA HIS A 64 -15.64 3.73 7.93
C HIS A 64 -16.79 3.36 6.98
N GLU A 65 -16.50 2.63 5.91
CA GLU A 65 -17.52 2.22 4.96
C GLU A 65 -18.56 1.29 5.60
N VAL A 66 -18.11 0.34 6.42
CA VAL A 66 -18.97 -0.65 7.08
C VAL A 66 -19.83 0.00 8.16
N THR A 67 -19.31 0.99 8.89
CA THR A 67 -20.04 1.71 9.95
C THR A 67 -21.03 2.73 9.41
N THR A 68 -20.69 3.44 8.35
CA THR A 68 -21.55 4.48 7.78
C THR A 68 -22.55 3.94 6.76
N GLY A 69 -22.24 2.80 6.14
CA GLY A 69 -23.10 2.14 5.17
C GLY A 69 -23.26 2.92 3.85
N PRO A 70 -24.22 2.51 3.00
CA PRO A 70 -24.46 3.15 1.72
C PRO A 70 -24.81 4.64 1.89
N GLY A 71 -23.99 5.53 1.33
CA GLY A 71 -24.18 6.99 1.39
C GLY A 71 -23.36 7.71 2.46
N GLY A 72 -22.54 6.99 3.23
CA GLY A 72 -21.66 7.55 4.28
C GLY A 72 -20.54 8.48 3.83
N GLY A 73 -20.33 8.62 2.52
CA GLY A 73 -19.25 9.43 1.94
C GLY A 73 -17.86 8.83 2.17
N PRO A 74 -16.81 9.44 1.59
CA PRO A 74 -15.44 8.95 1.73
C PRO A 74 -14.93 9.13 3.16
N LEU A 75 -13.94 8.32 3.54
CA LEU A 75 -13.18 8.51 4.77
C LEU A 75 -12.60 9.93 4.80
N GLY A 76 -12.77 10.59 5.95
CA GLY A 76 -12.25 11.95 6.18
C GLY A 76 -10.73 12.02 6.33
N SER A 77 -10.25 13.18 6.74
CA SER A 77 -8.81 13.40 6.98
C SER A 77 -8.30 12.48 8.09
N ILE A 78 -7.20 11.77 7.82
CA ILE A 78 -6.53 10.90 8.79
C ILE A 78 -5.49 11.75 9.53
N PRO A 79 -5.49 11.77 10.88
CA PRO A 79 -4.52 12.55 11.63
C PRO A 79 -3.11 11.96 11.50
N VAL A 80 -2.11 12.80 11.79
CA VAL A 80 -0.74 12.30 12.00
C VAL A 80 -0.69 11.58 13.34
N PHE A 81 -0.14 10.36 13.33
CA PHE A 81 0.11 9.59 14.54
C PHE A 81 1.58 9.76 14.95
N GLU A 82 1.83 9.91 16.26
CA GLU A 82 3.19 10.08 16.79
C GLU A 82 4.02 8.81 16.68
N THR A 83 3.38 7.64 16.82
CA THR A 83 4.04 6.34 16.79
C THR A 83 3.27 5.33 15.95
N ALA A 84 3.98 4.33 15.41
CA ALA A 84 3.36 3.20 14.72
C ALA A 84 2.39 2.43 15.63
N GLY A 85 2.68 2.33 16.93
CA GLY A 85 1.78 1.70 17.91
C GLY A 85 0.44 2.44 18.01
N ASN A 86 0.44 3.77 17.96
CA ASN A 86 -0.83 4.52 17.96
C ASN A 86 -1.66 4.28 16.71
N VAL A 87 -1.02 4.05 15.56
CA VAL A 87 -1.73 3.66 14.32
C VAL A 87 -2.41 2.30 14.51
N VAL A 88 -1.68 1.31 15.02
CA VAL A 88 -2.22 -0.04 15.29
C VAL A 88 -3.39 0.03 16.26
N ASP A 89 -3.23 0.74 17.38
CA ASP A 89 -4.27 0.86 18.39
C ASP A 89 -5.53 1.53 17.83
N ALA A 90 -5.37 2.55 16.97
CA ALA A 90 -6.50 3.22 16.34
C ALA A 90 -7.25 2.29 15.39
N VAL A 91 -6.54 1.57 14.52
CA VAL A 91 -7.14 0.62 13.58
C VAL A 91 -7.83 -0.53 14.31
N LYS A 92 -7.16 -1.11 15.30
CA LYS A 92 -7.70 -2.22 16.10
C LYS A 92 -8.98 -1.82 16.84
N LYS A 93 -9.04 -0.60 17.37
CA LYS A 93 -10.26 -0.05 18.00
C LYS A 93 -11.40 0.13 17.01
N GLY A 94 -11.12 0.62 15.80
CA GLY A 94 -12.11 0.73 14.73
C GLY A 94 -12.74 -0.62 14.41
N ILE A 95 -11.90 -1.60 14.01
CA ILE A 95 -12.35 -2.95 13.64
C ILE A 95 -13.17 -3.62 14.76
N ALA A 96 -12.71 -3.51 16.01
CA ALA A 96 -13.43 -4.04 17.15
C ALA A 96 -14.80 -3.37 17.36
N SER A 97 -14.91 -2.06 17.13
CA SER A 97 -16.18 -1.32 17.22
C SER A 97 -17.14 -1.73 16.11
N THR A 98 -16.65 -1.87 14.88
CA THR A 98 -17.42 -2.38 13.74
C THR A 98 -18.01 -3.77 14.01
N SER A 99 -17.19 -4.65 14.58
CA SER A 99 -17.60 -6.02 14.94
C SER A 99 -18.70 -6.07 16.02
N GLN A 100 -18.83 -5.02 16.83
CA GLN A 100 -19.89 -4.89 17.84
C GLN A 100 -21.16 -4.24 17.29
N HIS A 101 -21.04 -3.33 16.32
CA HIS A 101 -22.17 -2.62 15.72
C HIS A 101 -22.98 -3.50 14.76
N GLN A 102 -22.33 -4.43 14.06
CA GLN A 102 -23.03 -5.40 13.23
C GLN A 102 -23.46 -6.58 14.12
N GLN A 103 -24.71 -7.03 14.01
CA GLN A 103 -25.23 -8.19 14.75
C GLN A 103 -24.46 -9.49 14.43
N GLU A 104 -23.65 -9.47 13.37
CA GLU A 104 -22.66 -10.49 13.02
C GLU A 104 -21.26 -9.89 13.16
N GLN A 105 -20.35 -10.59 13.83
CA GLN A 105 -18.93 -10.22 13.86
C GLN A 105 -18.38 -10.29 12.43
N ARG A 106 -18.39 -9.16 11.73
CA ARG A 106 -17.79 -9.05 10.40
C ARG A 106 -16.37 -8.55 10.55
N GLU A 107 -15.41 -9.43 10.30
CA GLU A 107 -14.00 -9.09 10.14
C GLU A 107 -13.68 -9.05 8.63
N PRO A 108 -12.79 -8.14 8.17
CA PRO A 108 -12.45 -8.05 6.77
C PRO A 108 -11.60 -9.24 6.32
N ARG A 109 -11.90 -9.78 5.15
CA ARG A 109 -10.99 -10.64 4.41
C ARG A 109 -10.04 -9.78 3.59
N VAL A 110 -8.75 -9.87 3.87
CA VAL A 110 -7.73 -8.98 3.33
C VAL A 110 -6.78 -9.76 2.43
N LEU A 111 -6.70 -9.39 1.16
CA LEU A 111 -5.63 -9.84 0.27
C LEU A 111 -4.51 -8.81 0.28
N VAL A 112 -3.31 -9.25 0.65
CA VAL A 112 -2.17 -8.38 0.88
C VAL A 112 -0.95 -8.92 0.14
N ILE A 113 -0.34 -8.08 -0.71
CA ILE A 113 0.93 -8.36 -1.38
C ILE A 113 2.00 -7.53 -0.69
N GLY A 114 2.76 -8.15 0.21
CA GLY A 114 3.62 -7.46 1.19
C GLY A 114 2.83 -6.95 2.41
N ALA A 115 3.49 -6.30 3.38
CA ALA A 115 2.85 -5.64 4.55
C ALA A 115 1.93 -6.48 5.47
N VAL A 116 1.96 -7.82 5.39
CA VAL A 116 1.17 -8.77 6.20
C VAL A 116 1.21 -8.47 7.70
N ASN A 117 2.41 -8.11 8.19
CA ASN A 117 2.67 -7.86 9.59
C ASN A 117 1.76 -6.76 10.18
N PHE A 118 1.35 -5.75 9.40
CA PHE A 118 0.41 -4.73 9.88
C PHE A 118 -0.98 -5.33 10.15
N CYS A 119 -1.50 -6.14 9.22
CA CYS A 119 -2.84 -6.72 9.35
C CYS A 119 -2.94 -7.61 10.60
N GLN A 120 -1.90 -8.38 10.87
CA GLN A 120 -1.80 -9.21 12.07
C GLN A 120 -1.77 -8.35 13.35
N GLN A 121 -0.96 -7.27 13.38
CA GLN A 121 -0.91 -6.36 14.52
C GLN A 121 -2.24 -5.63 14.76
N ALA A 122 -2.95 -5.27 13.69
CA ALA A 122 -4.28 -4.68 13.73
C ALA A 122 -5.36 -5.64 14.27
N GLY A 123 -5.04 -6.92 14.44
CA GLY A 123 -5.94 -7.93 15.01
C GLY A 123 -6.77 -8.69 13.98
N ILE A 124 -6.43 -8.63 12.69
CA ILE A 124 -7.07 -9.47 11.67
C ILE A 124 -6.58 -10.92 11.86
N PRO A 125 -7.47 -11.91 11.98
CA PRO A 125 -7.04 -13.30 12.09
C PRO A 125 -6.30 -13.78 10.84
N ASP A 126 -5.31 -14.65 11.02
CA ASP A 126 -4.53 -15.21 9.91
C ASP A 126 -5.43 -15.93 8.88
N SER A 127 -6.56 -16.53 9.31
CA SER A 127 -7.54 -17.16 8.42
C SER A 127 -8.22 -16.18 7.46
N HIS A 128 -8.19 -14.88 7.76
CA HIS A 128 -8.76 -13.82 6.92
C HIS A 128 -7.69 -13.07 6.11
N ILE A 129 -6.41 -13.38 6.29
CA ILE A 129 -5.31 -12.76 5.56
C ILE A 129 -4.86 -13.69 4.43
N ILE A 130 -5.09 -13.27 3.18
CA ILE A 130 -4.53 -13.90 2.00
C ILE A 130 -3.19 -13.22 1.71
N GLN A 131 -2.11 -13.86 2.15
CA GLN A 131 -0.74 -13.39 1.90
C GLN A 131 -0.26 -13.85 0.52
N TRP A 132 0.09 -12.89 -0.33
CA TRP A 132 0.69 -13.14 -1.65
C TRP A 132 2.11 -12.56 -1.74
N ASP A 133 2.95 -13.26 -2.51
CA ASP A 133 4.28 -12.81 -2.91
C ASP A 133 4.53 -13.15 -4.40
N ILE A 134 5.80 -13.19 -4.83
CA ILE A 134 6.22 -13.48 -6.20
C ILE A 134 5.60 -14.79 -6.72
N ALA A 135 5.49 -15.83 -5.89
CA ALA A 135 4.96 -17.12 -6.31
C ALA A 135 3.51 -17.03 -6.79
N GLU A 136 2.63 -16.41 -5.99
CA GLU A 136 1.21 -16.27 -6.30
C GLU A 136 0.97 -15.28 -7.43
N THR A 137 1.74 -14.18 -7.44
CA THR A 137 1.62 -13.13 -8.48
C THR A 137 2.18 -13.57 -9.84
N SER A 138 3.15 -14.48 -9.88
CA SER A 138 3.72 -14.97 -11.15
C SER A 138 2.99 -16.19 -11.71
N ALA A 139 2.17 -16.88 -10.90
CA ALA A 139 1.54 -18.14 -11.27
C ALA A 139 0.45 -18.02 -12.37
N ARG A 140 -0.10 -16.82 -12.61
CA ARG A 140 -1.34 -16.66 -13.41
C ARG A 140 -1.17 -16.15 -14.84
N GLY A 141 0.05 -15.91 -15.32
CA GLY A 141 0.26 -15.43 -16.70
C GLY A 141 -0.62 -14.20 -16.99
N ASP A 142 -1.38 -14.23 -18.09
CA ASP A 142 -2.30 -13.15 -18.53
C ASP A 142 -3.72 -13.20 -17.92
N GLY A 143 -3.95 -14.05 -16.92
CA GLY A 143 -5.27 -14.27 -16.32
C GLY A 143 -5.69 -13.22 -15.29
N LEU A 144 -7.00 -13.12 -15.04
CA LEU A 144 -7.56 -12.34 -13.92
C LEU A 144 -7.29 -13.02 -12.57
N TYR A 145 -7.32 -12.22 -11.50
CA TYR A 145 -7.14 -12.64 -10.11
C TYR A 145 -8.49 -12.60 -9.37
N PRO A 146 -9.34 -13.64 -9.47
CA PRO A 146 -10.64 -13.66 -8.81
C PRO A 146 -10.53 -13.56 -7.28
N GLU A 147 -9.44 -14.05 -6.68
CA GLU A 147 -9.19 -13.93 -5.24
C GLU A 147 -9.14 -12.48 -4.77
N ILE A 148 -8.71 -11.56 -5.63
CA ILE A 148 -8.72 -10.11 -5.35
C ILE A 148 -10.17 -9.61 -5.29
N ASN A 149 -11.04 -10.08 -6.16
CA ASN A 149 -12.46 -9.69 -6.18
C ASN A 149 -13.25 -10.24 -4.98
N ASP A 150 -12.81 -11.37 -4.43
CA ASP A 150 -13.46 -12.06 -3.31
C ASP A 150 -13.00 -11.54 -1.94
N ALA A 151 -11.98 -10.66 -1.91
CA ALA A 151 -11.52 -9.99 -0.70
C ALA A 151 -12.37 -8.74 -0.39
N ASP A 152 -12.51 -8.37 0.87
CA ASP A 152 -13.06 -7.07 1.26
C ASP A 152 -12.06 -5.94 0.98
N ILE A 153 -10.76 -6.24 1.14
CA ILE A 153 -9.67 -5.27 1.01
C ILE A 153 -8.53 -5.88 0.18
N PHE A 154 -8.05 -5.14 -0.82
CA PHE A 154 -6.83 -5.46 -1.55
C PHE A 154 -5.73 -4.43 -1.27
N ILE A 155 -4.59 -4.88 -0.75
CA ILE A 155 -3.42 -4.04 -0.42
C ILE A 155 -2.24 -4.50 -1.27
N ASN A 156 -1.79 -3.63 -2.19
CA ASN A 156 -0.61 -3.86 -3.00
C ASN A 156 0.57 -3.02 -2.50
N CYS A 157 1.58 -3.66 -1.90
CA CYS A 157 2.78 -3.02 -1.38
C CYS A 157 4.06 -3.42 -2.12
N ILE A 158 3.94 -3.95 -3.35
CA ILE A 158 5.11 -4.28 -4.17
C ILE A 158 5.51 -3.11 -5.08
N TYR A 159 6.82 -2.98 -5.28
CA TYR A 159 7.38 -2.11 -6.28
C TYR A 159 7.82 -2.95 -7.48
N LEU A 160 7.33 -2.60 -8.66
CA LEU A 160 7.74 -3.22 -9.91
C LEU A 160 8.82 -2.36 -10.57
N PRO A 161 10.04 -2.88 -10.78
CA PRO A 161 11.07 -2.17 -11.52
C PRO A 161 10.62 -1.82 -12.94
N THR A 162 11.13 -0.71 -13.46
CA THR A 162 10.91 -0.32 -14.86
C THR A 162 11.31 -1.45 -15.81
N GLY A 163 10.42 -1.78 -16.76
CA GLY A 163 10.61 -2.92 -17.69
C GLY A 163 10.03 -4.25 -17.20
N THR A 164 9.55 -4.32 -15.95
CA THR A 164 8.78 -5.47 -15.48
C THR A 164 7.38 -5.41 -16.08
N HIS A 165 7.08 -6.34 -16.99
CA HIS A 165 5.76 -6.48 -17.56
C HIS A 165 5.02 -7.60 -16.81
N ILE A 166 4.06 -7.18 -15.97
CA ILE A 166 3.03 -8.08 -15.46
C ILE A 166 1.66 -7.51 -15.86
N PRO A 167 0.66 -8.37 -16.11
CA PRO A 167 -0.72 -7.92 -16.26
C PRO A 167 -1.20 -7.15 -15.02
N PRO A 168 -2.16 -6.23 -15.18
CA PRO A 168 -2.71 -5.51 -14.04
C PRO A 168 -3.38 -6.49 -13.07
N PHE A 169 -3.14 -6.33 -11.77
CA PHE A 169 -3.81 -7.12 -10.74
C PHE A 169 -5.33 -6.93 -10.75
N VAL A 170 -5.78 -5.73 -11.14
CA VAL A 170 -7.20 -5.36 -11.21
C VAL A 170 -7.45 -4.63 -12.52
N ALA A 171 -8.51 -5.01 -13.22
CA ALA A 171 -8.97 -4.38 -14.46
C ALA A 171 -10.46 -4.05 -14.36
N ARG A 172 -10.99 -3.18 -15.24
CA ARG A 172 -12.43 -2.84 -15.20
C ARG A 172 -13.30 -4.08 -15.39
N GLU A 173 -12.83 -5.01 -16.22
CA GLU A 173 -13.48 -6.27 -16.53
C GLU A 173 -13.56 -7.16 -15.28
N SER A 174 -12.48 -7.21 -14.47
CA SER A 174 -12.48 -7.98 -13.22
C SER A 174 -13.43 -7.38 -12.18
N LEU A 175 -13.53 -6.04 -12.11
CA LEU A 175 -14.43 -5.34 -11.18
C LEU A 175 -15.90 -5.30 -11.65
N SER A 176 -16.18 -5.71 -12.88
CA SER A 176 -17.54 -5.71 -13.44
C SER A 176 -18.28 -7.04 -13.22
N VAL A 177 -17.63 -8.02 -12.59
CA VAL A 177 -18.22 -9.34 -12.32
C VAL A 177 -19.29 -9.24 -11.22
N SER A 178 -20.44 -9.89 -11.45
CA SER A 178 -21.53 -9.97 -10.47
C SER A 178 -21.11 -10.81 -9.25
N GLY A 179 -21.50 -10.38 -8.06
CA GLY A 179 -21.24 -11.13 -6.82
C GLY A 179 -19.86 -10.91 -6.20
N ARG A 180 -19.08 -9.93 -6.70
CA ARG A 180 -17.81 -9.53 -6.07
C ARG A 180 -18.02 -8.90 -4.69
N THR A 181 -17.03 -9.05 -3.83
CA THR A 181 -16.97 -8.40 -2.52
C THR A 181 -16.16 -7.11 -2.57
N LEU A 182 -15.00 -7.13 -3.23
CA LEU A 182 -14.14 -5.96 -3.38
C LEU A 182 -14.93 -4.86 -4.08
N LYS A 183 -14.93 -3.65 -3.53
CA LYS A 183 -15.62 -2.48 -4.11
C LYS A 183 -14.67 -1.65 -4.98
N ALA A 184 -15.23 -0.94 -5.96
CA ALA A 184 -14.48 -0.14 -6.93
C ALA A 184 -14.62 1.35 -6.62
#